data_AF-A0A953Q418-F1
#
_entry.id   AF-A0A953Q418-F1
#
_cell.length_a   1.000
_cell.length_b   1.000
_cell.length_c   1.000
_cell.angle_alpha   90.00
_cell.angle_beta   90.00
_cell.angle_gamma   90.00
#
_symmetry.space_group_name_H-M   'P 1'
#
loop_
_entity.id
_entity.type
_entity.pdbx_description
1 polymer ?
#
loop_
_entity_poly.entity_id
_entity_poly.type
_entity_poly.pdbx_seq_one_letter_code
_entity_poly.pdbx_strand_id
1 'polypeptide(L)'
;MLQPGLPSFKTKLVGKSVIVKLSLFSRAFSGTITAVDETGFCFVSDAMISALREITGTAMANMSAPSVYLPFSTLEWLVSSESKAAAASV
;
A
#
# COMPACT_ATOMS: atom_id res chain seq x y z
N MET A 1 -32.39 -6.82 3.24
CA MET A 1 -31.48 -6.94 4.41
C MET A 1 -30.09 -7.25 3.86
N LEU A 2 -29.19 -6.27 3.78
CA LEU A 2 -27.79 -6.52 3.41
C LEU A 2 -27.09 -7.13 4.63
N GLN A 3 -26.57 -8.35 4.50
CA GLN A 3 -25.62 -8.88 5.48
C GLN A 3 -24.46 -7.89 5.59
N PRO A 4 -24.01 -7.49 6.79
CA PRO A 4 -22.79 -6.73 6.94
C PRO A 4 -21.65 -7.63 6.44
N GLY A 5 -21.20 -7.35 5.22
CA GLY A 5 -20.19 -8.15 4.54
C GLY A 5 -18.97 -8.26 5.45
N LEU A 6 -18.53 -9.49 5.71
CA LEU A 6 -17.26 -9.77 6.36
C LEU A 6 -16.19 -8.81 5.81
N PRO A 7 -15.35 -8.20 6.66
CA PRO A 7 -14.30 -7.31 6.19
C PRO A 7 -13.47 -8.07 5.17
N SER A 8 -13.51 -7.60 3.92
CA SER A 8 -12.77 -8.23 2.83
C SER A 8 -11.30 -8.29 3.22
N PHE A 9 -10.57 -9.32 2.79
CA PHE A 9 -9.13 -9.45 3.09
C PHE A 9 -8.37 -8.13 2.81
N LYS A 10 -8.82 -7.36 1.81
CA LYS A 10 -8.32 -6.03 1.46
C LYS A 10 -8.48 -5.00 2.59
N THR A 11 -9.61 -4.94 3.28
CA THR A 11 -9.80 -4.03 4.44
C THR A 11 -8.90 -4.35 5.62
N LYS A 12 -8.42 -5.59 5.77
CA LYS A 12 -7.47 -5.98 6.82
C LYS A 12 -6.04 -5.44 6.62
N LEU A 13 -5.75 -4.91 5.43
CA LEU A 13 -4.46 -4.31 5.11
C LEU A 13 -4.31 -2.88 5.64
N VAL A 14 -5.43 -2.20 5.95
CA VAL A 14 -5.39 -0.84 6.50
C VAL A 14 -4.65 -0.84 7.84
N GLY A 15 -3.72 0.09 8.00
CA GLY A 15 -2.84 0.24 9.15
C GLY A 15 -1.67 -0.74 9.20
N LYS A 16 -1.53 -1.64 8.21
CA LYS A 16 -0.42 -2.61 8.17
C LYS A 16 0.79 -2.05 7.43
N SER A 17 1.96 -2.37 7.95
CA SER A 17 3.22 -2.21 7.24
C SER A 17 3.40 -3.34 6.23
N VAL A 18 3.59 -2.98 4.97
CA VAL A 18 3.66 -3.89 3.84
C VAL A 18 4.86 -3.53 2.96
N ILE A 19 5.30 -4.52 2.17
CA ILE A 19 6.26 -4.32 1.09
C ILE A 19 5.48 -4.49 -0.22
N VAL A 20 5.52 -3.47 -1.07
CA VAL A 20 4.85 -3.46 -2.37
C VAL A 20 5.86 -3.45 -3.50
N LYS A 21 5.60 -4.23 -4.55
CA LYS A 21 6.32 -4.15 -5.82
C LYS A 21 5.35 -3.75 -6.92
N LEU A 22 5.72 -2.68 -7.61
CA LEU A 22 4.98 -2.12 -8.73
C LEU A 22 5.75 -2.37 -10.00
N SER A 23 5.05 -2.50 -11.13
CA SER A 23 5.70 -2.65 -12.44
C SER A 23 6.47 -1.42 -12.88
N LEU A 24 6.13 -0.24 -12.34
CA LEU A 24 6.81 1.01 -12.66
C LEU A 24 8.27 1.05 -12.16
N PHE A 25 8.61 0.28 -11.12
CA PHE A 25 9.91 0.35 -10.47
C PHE A 25 10.60 -1.02 -10.47
N SER A 26 11.92 -1.05 -10.66
CA SER A 26 12.71 -2.28 -10.53
C SER A 26 12.84 -2.77 -9.08
N ARG A 27 12.65 -1.88 -8.10
CA ARG A 27 12.73 -2.17 -6.66
C ARG A 27 11.35 -2.20 -6.00
N ALA A 28 11.27 -2.88 -4.86
CA ALA A 28 10.10 -2.85 -3.98
C ALA A 28 10.21 -1.73 -2.94
N PHE A 29 9.07 -1.33 -2.36
CA PHE A 29 8.99 -0.27 -1.36
C PHE A 29 8.29 -0.76 -0.11
N SER A 30 8.86 -0.44 1.04
CA SER A 30 8.22 -0.63 2.34
C SER A 30 7.39 0.60 2.70
N GLY A 31 6.24 0.40 3.31
CA GLY A 31 5.37 1.49 3.74
C GLY A 31 4.10 1.00 4.43
N THR A 32 3.20 1.92 4.72
CA THR A 32 1.96 1.64 5.45
C THR A 32 0.75 1.93 4.57
N ILE A 33 -0.22 1.01 4.58
CA ILE A 33 -1.50 1.23 3.90
C ILE A 33 -2.42 2.02 4.84
N THR A 34 -2.93 3.17 4.41
CA THR A 34 -3.77 4.04 5.27
C THR A 34 -5.26 3.96 4.95
N ALA A 35 -5.59 3.60 3.72
CA ALA A 35 -6.97 3.41 3.27
C ALA A 35 -6.99 2.39 2.13
N VAL A 36 -8.10 1.66 2.00
CA VAL A 36 -8.32 0.67 0.95
C VAL A 36 -9.75 0.80 0.45
N ASP A 37 -9.92 0.74 -0.85
CA ASP A 37 -11.21 0.63 -1.50
C ASP A 37 -11.26 -0.65 -2.38
N GLU A 38 -12.24 -0.74 -3.28
CA GLU A 38 -12.40 -1.91 -4.14
C GLU A 38 -11.28 -2.02 -5.20
N THR A 39 -10.76 -0.88 -5.67
CA THR A 39 -9.89 -0.75 -6.84
C THR A 39 -8.42 -0.51 -6.50
N GLY A 40 -8.11 -0.05 -5.30
CA GLY A 40 -6.75 0.27 -4.88
C GLY A 40 -6.64 0.61 -3.39
N PHE A 41 -5.53 1.25 -3.04
CA PHE A 41 -5.20 1.62 -1.68
C PHE A 41 -4.30 2.85 -1.60
N CYS A 42 -4.39 3.58 -0.49
CA CYS A 42 -3.47 4.67 -0.16
C CYS A 42 -2.25 4.12 0.57
N PHE A 43 -1.07 4.46 0.08
CA PHE A 43 0.22 3.95 0.57
C PHE A 43 1.13 5.10 1.00
N VAL A 44 1.67 5.01 2.21
CA VAL A 44 2.61 5.97 2.77
C VAL A 44 4.00 5.36 2.77
N SER A 45 4.91 5.93 1.99
CA SER A 45 6.30 5.51 1.91
C SER A 45 7.17 6.65 1.38
N ASP A 46 8.07 7.17 2.22
CA ASP A 46 8.98 8.26 1.84
C ASP A 46 9.90 7.85 0.68
N ALA A 47 10.36 6.60 0.68
CA ALA A 47 11.21 6.06 -0.37
C ALA A 47 10.47 5.99 -1.72
N MET A 48 9.18 5.64 -1.70
CA MET A 48 8.38 5.58 -2.91
C MET A 48 8.02 6.98 -3.43
N ILE A 49 7.61 7.88 -2.53
CA ILE A 49 7.31 9.28 -2.88
C ILE A 49 8.54 9.94 -3.50
N SER A 50 9.72 9.71 -2.92
CA SER A 50 10.99 10.22 -3.47
C SER A 50 11.27 9.65 -4.86
N ALA A 51 11.09 8.33 -5.05
CA ALA A 51 11.28 7.69 -6.35
C ALA A 51 10.29 8.21 -7.41
N LEU A 52 9.03 8.48 -7.03
CA LEU A 52 8.05 9.07 -7.93
C LEU A 52 8.41 10.51 -8.31
N ARG A 53 8.95 11.31 -7.37
CA ARG A 53 9.44 12.66 -7.65
C ARG A 53 10.62 12.64 -8.62
N GLU A 54 11.52 11.67 -8.51
CA GLU A 54 12.63 11.50 -9.47
C GLU A 54 12.13 11.24 -10.89
N ILE A 55 11.09 10.42 -11.05
CA ILE A 55 10.52 10.09 -12.38
C ILE A 55 9.68 11.23 -12.95
N THR A 56 8.86 11.88 -12.11
CA THR A 56 7.90 12.90 -12.53
C THR A 56 8.47 14.32 -12.55
N GLY A 57 9.67 14.51 -11.99
CA GLY A 57 10.38 15.79 -11.97
C GLY A 57 9.60 16.90 -11.25
N THR A 58 9.54 18.08 -11.86
CA THR A 58 8.91 19.28 -11.27
C THR A 58 7.40 19.14 -11.06
N ALA A 59 6.74 18.19 -11.74
CA ALA A 59 5.30 17.97 -11.63
C ALA A 59 4.85 17.59 -10.21
N MET A 60 5.67 16.83 -9.48
CA MET A 60 5.40 16.46 -8.09
C MET A 60 6.26 17.23 -7.08
N ALA A 61 7.19 18.08 -7.52
CA ALA A 61 8.11 18.80 -6.63
C ALA A 61 7.37 19.64 -5.57
N ASN A 62 6.25 20.27 -5.95
CA ASN A 62 5.45 21.12 -5.06
C ASN A 62 4.26 20.41 -4.41
N MET A 63 4.05 19.11 -4.67
CA MET A 63 2.94 18.38 -4.06
C MET A 63 3.29 17.98 -2.62
N SER A 64 2.53 18.50 -1.65
CA SER A 64 2.46 17.94 -0.30
C SER A 64 1.55 16.71 -0.33
N ALA A 65 2.08 15.58 -0.80
CA ALA A 65 1.36 14.30 -0.83
C ALA A 65 1.93 13.38 0.27
N PRO A 66 1.27 13.24 1.43
CA PRO A 66 1.71 12.35 2.50
C PRO A 66 1.52 10.87 2.12
N SER A 67 0.70 10.57 1.11
CA SER A 67 0.40 9.22 0.63
C SER A 67 0.15 9.20 -0.87
N VAL A 68 0.36 8.05 -1.50
CA VAL A 68 0.10 7.80 -2.92
C VAL A 68 -1.01 6.78 -3.07
N TYR A 69 -2.00 7.06 -3.92
CA TYR A 69 -3.03 6.08 -4.27
C TYR A 69 -2.51 5.13 -5.34
N LEU A 70 -2.59 3.83 -5.08
CA LEU A 70 -2.12 2.77 -5.96
C LEU A 70 -3.27 1.82 -6.33
N PRO A 71 -3.63 1.75 -7.61
CA PRO A 71 -4.57 0.74 -8.08
C PRO A 71 -3.98 -0.66 -7.93
N PHE A 72 -4.80 -1.64 -7.55
CA PHE A 72 -4.36 -3.04 -7.46
C PHE A 72 -3.82 -3.58 -8.80
N SER A 73 -4.29 -3.05 -9.93
CA SER A 73 -3.80 -3.41 -11.27
C SER A 73 -2.34 -3.04 -11.54
N THR A 74 -1.75 -2.15 -10.74
CA THR A 74 -0.35 -1.72 -10.88
C THR A 74 0.64 -2.55 -10.04
N LEU A 75 0.12 -3.41 -9.16
CA LEU A 75 0.92 -4.29 -8.31
C LEU A 75 1.36 -5.53 -9.07
N GLU A 76 2.65 -5.85 -8.96
CA GLU A 76 3.14 -7.20 -9.29
C GLU A 76 2.90 -8.15 -8.12
N TRP A 77 3.24 -7.69 -6.92
CA TRP A 77 3.00 -8.42 -5.69
C TRP A 77 3.02 -7.49 -4.47
N LEU A 78 2.41 -7.96 -3.39
CA LEU A 78 2.34 -7.29 -2.09
C LEU A 78 2.58 -8.33 -1.00
N VAL A 79 3.46 -8.00 -0.04
CA VAL A 79 3.74 -8.83 1.12
C VAL A 79 3.41 -8.04 2.38
N SER A 80 2.48 -8.54 3.19
CA SER A 80 2.26 -8.00 4.53
C SER A 80 3.22 -8.64 5.51
N SER A 81 3.92 -7.81 6.30
CA SER A 81 4.61 -8.31 7.48
C SER A 81 3.56 -8.56 8.57
N GLU A 82 2.91 -9.72 8.54
CA GLU A 82 2.20 -10.17 9.73
C GLU A 82 3.26 -10.56 10.75
N SER A 83 3.37 -9.78 11.83
CA SER A 83 4.01 -10.27 13.04
C SER A 83 3.36 -11.60 13.38
N LYS A 84 4.14 -12.69 13.34
CA LYS A 84 3.77 -14.02 13.81
C LYS A 84 3.47 -13.95 15.32
N ALA A 85 2.31 -13.42 15.67
CA ALA A 85 1.80 -13.32 17.02
C ALA A 85 0.36 -13.85 17.07
N ALA A 86 0.13 -14.98 16.40
CA ALA A 86 -1.11 -15.75 16.51
C ALA A 86 -0.87 -17.21 16.09
N ALA A 87 0.14 -17.85 16.68
CA ALA A 87 0.31 -19.31 16.62
C ALA A 87 1.11 -19.79 17.84
N ALA A 88 0.64 -19.44 19.03
CA ALA A 88 1.06 -20.03 20.30
C ALA A 88 -0.16 -20.02 21.24
N SER A 89 -1.16 -20.83 20.90
CA SER A 89 -2.23 -21.22 21.81
C SER A 89 -2.68 -22.62 21.41
N VAL A 90 -1.83 -23.60 21.70
CA VAL A 90 -2.19 -24.99 22.05
C VAL A 90 -1.15 -25.48 23.05
#